data_AF-A0A2P4TDS6-F1
#
_entry.id   AF-A0A2P4TDS6-F1
#
_cell.length_a   1.000
_cell.length_b   1.000
_cell.length_c   1.000
_cell.angle_alpha   90.00
_cell.angle_beta   90.00
_cell.angle_gamma   90.00
#
_symmetry.space_group_name_H-M   'P 1'
#
loop_
_entity.id
_entity.type
_entity.pdbx_description
1 polymer ?
#
loop_
_entity_poly.entity_id
_entity_poly.type
_entity_poly.pdbx_seq_one_letter_code
_entity_poly.pdbx_strand_id
1 'polypeptide(L)'
;VHTFRGPHWCEYCANFMWGLIAQGVRCSDCGLNVHKQCSKYVPNDCQPDLKRIKRVYCCDLTTLVKAHNTQRPMVVDSCIREIEARGLKSEGLYRVSGFTEHIEDVKMAFDRDGDKADISASIYPDINIIAGALKLYFRDLPIPVITYDTYSKFIEAAKISNPDERLEAIHEVLMLLPAAHYETLRYLMIHLKKVTLHEKENFMNAENLGIVFGPTLMRPPEDSTLATLNDMRYQKLIVQILIENEDVLF
;
A
#
# COMPACT_ATOMS: atom_id res chain seq x y z
N VAL A 1 6.34 -20.18 -9.75
CA VAL A 1 6.47 -21.64 -9.99
C VAL A 1 7.62 -22.16 -9.14
N HIS A 2 7.45 -23.29 -8.47
CA HIS A 2 8.41 -23.82 -7.49
C HIS A 2 8.94 -25.19 -7.92
N THR A 3 10.23 -25.44 -7.66
CA THR A 3 10.87 -26.74 -7.85
C THR A 3 11.08 -27.39 -6.50
N PHE A 4 10.37 -28.49 -6.27
CA PHE A 4 10.37 -29.24 -5.04
C PHE A 4 11.54 -30.23 -4.99
N ARG A 5 12.25 -30.30 -3.86
CA ARG A 5 13.32 -31.28 -3.64
C ARG A 5 12.71 -32.57 -3.07
N GLY A 6 12.52 -33.59 -3.92
CA GLY A 6 11.95 -34.88 -3.54
C GLY A 6 10.44 -34.99 -3.83
N PRO A 7 9.83 -36.17 -3.57
CA PRO A 7 8.40 -36.40 -3.79
C PRO A 7 7.52 -35.44 -2.98
N HIS A 8 6.58 -34.76 -3.63
CA HIS A 8 5.63 -33.84 -2.99
C HIS A 8 4.21 -34.04 -3.54
N TRP A 9 3.20 -33.75 -2.71
CA TRP A 9 1.78 -33.88 -3.05
C TRP A 9 1.10 -32.51 -2.98
N CYS A 10 0.09 -32.34 -3.82
CA CYS A 10 -0.73 -31.14 -3.85
C CYS A 10 -1.67 -31.12 -2.65
N GLU A 11 -1.59 -30.05 -1.85
CA GLU A 11 -2.41 -29.89 -0.64
C GLU A 11 -3.89 -29.61 -0.94
N TYR A 12 -4.25 -29.33 -2.20
CA TYR A 12 -5.65 -29.13 -2.63
C TYR A 12 -6.33 -30.42 -3.10
N CYS A 13 -5.74 -31.16 -4.05
CA CYS A 13 -6.36 -32.35 -4.62
C CYS A 13 -5.78 -33.68 -4.08
N ALA A 14 -4.83 -33.60 -3.14
CA ALA A 14 -4.09 -34.72 -2.55
C ALA A 14 -3.30 -35.59 -3.55
N ASN A 15 -3.24 -35.23 -4.84
CA ASN A 15 -2.52 -35.98 -5.85
C ASN A 15 -1.03 -35.60 -5.92
N PHE A 16 -0.21 -36.53 -6.41
CA PHE A 16 1.22 -36.35 -6.58
C PHE A 16 1.57 -35.23 -7.58
N MET A 17 2.60 -34.44 -7.29
CA MET A 17 3.12 -33.39 -8.19
C MET A 17 4.24 -33.95 -9.08
N TRP A 18 3.88 -34.36 -10.30
CA TRP A 18 4.79 -34.96 -11.27
C TRP A 18 5.84 -33.98 -11.82
N GLY A 19 7.05 -34.48 -12.09
CA GLY A 19 8.12 -33.76 -12.78
C GLY A 19 9.43 -33.64 -11.99
N LEU A 20 10.53 -33.39 -12.70
CA LEU A 20 11.86 -33.19 -12.09
C LEU A 20 12.10 -31.74 -11.65
N ILE A 21 11.45 -30.78 -12.31
CA ILE A 21 11.51 -29.35 -12.02
C ILE A 21 10.12 -28.72 -12.18
N ALA A 22 9.89 -27.58 -11.53
CA ALA A 22 8.68 -26.78 -11.72
C ALA A 22 7.37 -27.57 -11.52
N GLN A 23 7.34 -28.51 -10.56
CA GLN A 23 6.23 -29.45 -10.37
C GLN A 23 4.91 -28.78 -9.93
N GLY A 24 5.00 -27.58 -9.37
CA GLY A 24 3.84 -26.84 -8.89
C GLY A 24 4.15 -25.40 -8.50
N VAL A 25 3.32 -24.86 -7.62
CA VAL A 25 3.50 -23.55 -7.02
C VAL A 25 3.53 -23.69 -5.50
N ARG A 26 4.31 -22.82 -4.86
CA ARG A 26 4.39 -22.68 -3.41
C ARG A 26 4.02 -21.25 -3.08
N CYS A 27 3.05 -21.06 -2.19
CA CYS A 27 2.76 -19.75 -1.63
C CYS A 27 3.97 -19.25 -0.83
N SER A 28 4.41 -18.02 -1.08
CA SER A 28 5.48 -17.38 -0.31
C SER A 28 5.09 -17.13 1.14
N ASP A 29 3.79 -16.99 1.40
CA ASP A 29 3.27 -16.41 2.64
C ASP A 29 2.95 -17.51 3.66
N CYS A 30 2.09 -18.47 3.31
CA CYS A 30 1.74 -19.59 4.17
C CYS A 30 2.53 -20.88 3.87
N GLY A 31 3.22 -20.95 2.72
CA GLY A 31 3.95 -22.15 2.31
C GLY A 31 3.11 -23.25 1.67
N LEU A 32 1.81 -23.01 1.41
CA LEU A 32 0.90 -23.95 0.73
C LEU A 32 1.47 -24.38 -0.63
N ASN A 33 1.47 -25.68 -0.88
CA ASN A 33 2.02 -26.31 -2.07
C ASN A 33 0.91 -26.98 -2.89
N VAL A 34 0.71 -26.50 -4.11
CA VAL A 34 -0.35 -27.02 -4.99
C VAL A 34 0.12 -27.10 -6.44
N HIS A 35 -0.57 -27.89 -7.26
CA HIS A 35 -0.38 -27.84 -8.71
C HIS A 35 -0.68 -26.43 -9.23
N LYS A 36 -0.03 -26.04 -10.33
CA LYS A 36 -0.31 -24.76 -11.04
C LYS A 36 -1.77 -24.60 -11.46
N GLN A 37 -2.47 -25.70 -11.75
CA GLN A 37 -3.88 -25.66 -12.11
C GLN A 37 -4.77 -25.60 -10.86
N CYS A 38 -4.43 -26.34 -9.81
CA CYS A 38 -5.15 -26.31 -8.53
C CYS A 38 -5.11 -24.93 -7.88
N SER A 39 -4.03 -24.17 -8.04
CA SER A 39 -3.90 -22.82 -7.46
C SER A 39 -4.99 -21.84 -7.92
N LYS A 40 -5.68 -22.11 -9.04
CA LYS A 40 -6.80 -21.29 -9.52
C LYS A 40 -8.12 -21.56 -8.76
N TYR A 41 -8.20 -22.67 -8.03
CA TYR A 41 -9.39 -23.12 -7.31
C TYR A 41 -9.21 -23.11 -5.79
N VAL A 42 -7.99 -22.90 -5.31
CA VAL A 42 -7.70 -22.74 -3.88
C VAL A 42 -8.47 -21.51 -3.36
N PRO A 43 -9.24 -21.63 -2.27
CA PRO A 43 -9.90 -20.49 -1.64
C PRO A 43 -8.92 -19.40 -1.21
N ASN A 44 -9.40 -18.15 -1.10
CA ASN A 44 -8.58 -17.01 -0.68
C ASN A 44 -8.47 -16.89 0.86
N ASP A 45 -8.20 -18.00 1.54
CA ASP A 45 -8.19 -18.13 3.01
C ASP A 45 -6.77 -18.30 3.60
N CYS A 46 -5.75 -17.85 2.86
CA CYS A 46 -4.34 -17.88 3.27
C CYS A 46 -4.14 -17.33 4.70
N GLN A 47 -3.47 -18.12 5.54
CA GLN A 47 -2.95 -17.75 6.86
C GLN A 47 -1.42 -17.71 6.79
N PRO A 48 -0.81 -16.52 6.68
CA PRO A 48 0.64 -16.42 6.53
C PRO A 48 1.43 -16.92 7.75
N ASP A 49 2.58 -17.55 7.51
CA ASP A 49 3.51 -17.99 8.55
C ASP A 49 4.61 -16.93 8.72
N LEU A 50 4.69 -16.32 9.91
CA LEU A 50 5.69 -15.31 10.25
C LEU A 50 7.14 -15.77 10.00
N LYS A 51 7.43 -17.07 10.08
CA LYS A 51 8.79 -17.59 9.80
C LYS A 51 9.19 -17.44 8.33
N ARG A 52 8.21 -17.25 7.43
CA ARG A 52 8.41 -17.11 5.99
C ARG A 52 8.44 -15.65 5.54
N ILE A 53 7.86 -14.75 6.32
CA ILE A 53 7.87 -13.30 6.05
C ILE A 53 9.17 -12.73 6.60
N LYS A 54 10.10 -12.43 5.68
CA LYS A 54 11.46 -12.00 6.05
C LYS A 54 11.66 -10.48 6.04
N ARG A 55 10.69 -9.73 5.53
CA ARG A 55 10.76 -8.28 5.30
C ARG A 55 9.37 -7.69 5.45
N VAL A 56 9.34 -6.41 5.82
CA VAL A 56 8.12 -5.63 5.99
C VAL A 56 7.81 -4.88 4.70
N TYR A 57 8.81 -4.21 4.13
CA TYR A 57 8.72 -3.61 2.79
C TYR A 57 8.65 -4.69 1.72
N CYS A 58 7.99 -4.37 0.61
CA CYS A 58 7.72 -5.29 -0.51
C CYS A 58 6.89 -6.53 -0.14
N CYS A 59 6.36 -6.64 1.07
CA CYS A 59 5.37 -7.64 1.45
C CYS A 59 3.99 -7.18 0.99
N ASP A 60 3.13 -8.13 0.57
CA ASP A 60 1.73 -7.82 0.30
C ASP A 60 1.05 -7.26 1.56
N LEU A 61 0.24 -6.22 1.37
CA LEU A 61 -0.41 -5.50 2.45
C LEU A 61 -1.32 -6.41 3.29
N THR A 62 -2.14 -7.23 2.63
CA THR A 62 -3.06 -8.15 3.30
C THR A 62 -2.29 -9.24 4.03
N THR A 63 -1.24 -9.78 3.40
CA THR A 63 -0.35 -10.77 4.02
C THR A 63 0.32 -10.24 5.29
N LEU A 64 0.91 -9.05 5.23
CA LEU A 64 1.61 -8.45 6.36
C LEU A 64 0.67 -8.22 7.55
N VAL A 65 -0.50 -7.63 7.30
CA VAL A 65 -1.49 -7.31 8.33
C VAL A 65 -2.02 -8.59 8.98
N LYS A 66 -2.34 -9.63 8.19
CA LYS A 66 -2.78 -10.93 8.71
C LYS A 66 -1.69 -11.62 9.55
N ALA A 67 -0.44 -11.61 9.07
CA ALA A 67 0.66 -12.27 9.76
C ALA A 67 0.96 -11.66 11.13
N HIS A 68 0.91 -10.33 11.22
CA HIS A 68 1.15 -9.59 12.45
C HIS A 68 -0.11 -9.43 13.32
N ASN A 69 -1.26 -9.92 12.85
CA ASN A 69 -2.56 -9.79 13.53
C ASN A 69 -2.87 -8.33 13.91
N THR A 70 -2.62 -7.41 12.98
CA THR A 70 -2.94 -5.98 13.13
C THR A 70 -4.07 -5.60 12.18
N GLN A 71 -4.52 -4.34 12.21
CA GLN A 71 -5.49 -3.80 11.24
C GLN A 71 -4.80 -3.12 10.05
N ARG A 72 -3.56 -2.67 10.25
CA ARG A 72 -2.74 -1.96 9.27
C ARG A 72 -1.25 -2.17 9.57
N PRO A 73 -0.35 -1.84 8.63
CA PRO A 73 1.10 -2.04 8.80
C PRO A 73 1.71 -1.15 9.87
N MET A 74 2.67 -1.69 10.62
CA MET A 74 3.42 -0.95 11.62
C MET A 74 4.23 0.22 11.08
N VAL A 75 4.67 0.13 9.82
CA VAL A 75 5.37 1.22 9.12
C VAL A 75 4.45 2.43 8.99
N VAL A 76 3.19 2.20 8.62
CA VAL A 76 2.19 3.26 8.44
C VAL A 76 1.91 3.92 9.79
N ASP A 77 1.67 3.12 10.83
CA ASP A 77 1.43 3.64 12.19
C ASP A 77 2.60 4.43 12.75
N SER A 78 3.81 3.87 12.66
CA SER A 78 4.99 4.48 13.25
C SER A 78 5.38 5.76 12.52
N CYS A 79 5.41 5.75 11.18
CA CYS A 79 5.74 6.93 10.41
C CYS A 79 4.72 8.04 10.58
N ILE A 80 3.41 7.75 10.52
CA ILE A 80 2.36 8.76 10.72
C ILE A 80 2.45 9.36 12.12
N ARG A 81 2.63 8.53 13.16
CA ARG A 81 2.78 9.02 14.53
C ARG A 81 3.97 9.97 14.68
N GLU A 82 5.11 9.62 14.09
CA GLU A 82 6.31 10.47 14.15
C GLU A 82 6.13 11.77 13.36
N ILE A 83 5.51 11.72 12.17
CA ILE A 83 5.20 12.90 11.35
C ILE A 83 4.19 13.81 12.04
N GLU A 84 3.15 13.27 12.67
CA GLU A 84 2.20 14.07 13.43
C GLU A 84 2.84 14.72 14.66
N ALA A 85 3.78 14.03 15.32
CA ALA A 85 4.42 14.53 16.52
C ALA A 85 5.30 15.77 16.29
N ARG A 86 5.98 15.87 15.12
CA ARG A 86 6.97 16.95 14.89
C ARG A 86 6.98 17.57 13.49
N GLY A 87 6.18 17.05 12.56
CA GLY A 87 6.29 17.32 11.12
C GLY A 87 5.18 18.16 10.50
N LEU A 88 4.00 18.27 11.14
CA LEU A 88 2.80 18.84 10.49
C LEU A 88 2.97 20.27 9.97
N LYS A 89 3.89 21.04 10.56
CA LYS A 89 4.16 22.44 10.20
C LYS A 89 5.39 22.60 9.29
N SER A 90 6.05 21.50 8.94
CA SER A 90 7.24 21.51 8.07
C SER A 90 6.85 21.95 6.66
N GLU A 91 7.52 22.98 6.14
CA GLU A 91 7.30 23.47 4.78
C GLU A 91 7.47 22.36 3.74
N GLY A 92 6.48 22.22 2.87
CA GLY A 92 6.46 21.24 1.80
C GLY A 92 6.44 19.79 2.26
N LEU A 93 5.87 19.48 3.44
CA LEU A 93 5.73 18.11 3.94
C LEU A 93 5.20 17.16 2.85
N TYR A 94 5.82 15.99 2.70
CA TYR A 94 5.62 15.02 1.61
C TYR A 94 6.07 15.46 0.21
N ARG A 95 6.10 16.74 -0.13
CA ARG A 95 6.64 17.25 -1.39
C ARG A 95 8.17 17.27 -1.39
N VAL A 96 8.78 17.78 -0.31
CA VAL A 96 10.22 17.80 -0.11
C VAL A 96 10.72 16.39 0.18
N SER A 97 11.85 16.02 -0.43
CA SER A 97 12.48 14.72 -0.23
C SER A 97 13.64 14.85 0.74
N GLY A 98 13.68 13.97 1.75
CA GLY A 98 14.88 13.77 2.56
C GLY A 98 15.98 13.05 1.78
N PHE A 99 17.13 12.84 2.43
CA PHE A 99 18.24 12.08 1.84
C PHE A 99 17.85 10.63 1.55
N THR A 100 18.00 10.19 0.30
CA THR A 100 17.62 8.84 -0.15
C THR A 100 18.30 7.74 0.65
N GLU A 101 19.57 7.89 1.01
CA GLU A 101 20.32 6.92 1.82
C GLU A 101 19.64 6.70 3.18
N HIS A 102 19.27 7.77 3.88
CA HIS A 102 18.56 7.67 5.15
C HIS A 102 17.13 7.11 5.01
N ILE A 103 16.46 7.35 3.88
CA ILE A 103 15.14 6.76 3.60
C ILE A 103 15.27 5.23 3.48
N GLU A 104 16.29 4.75 2.77
CA GLU A 104 16.57 3.31 2.68
C GLU A 104 17.01 2.74 4.04
N ASP A 105 17.75 3.49 4.86
CA ASP A 105 18.10 3.07 6.22
C ASP A 105 16.86 2.85 7.10
N VAL A 106 15.86 3.74 7.03
CA VAL A 106 14.59 3.57 7.75
C VAL A 106 13.85 2.32 7.28
N LYS A 107 13.80 2.08 5.96
CA LYS A 107 13.24 0.85 5.40
C LYS A 107 13.95 -0.39 5.93
N MET A 108 15.28 -0.39 5.93
CA MET A 108 16.08 -1.49 6.47
C MET A 108 15.85 -1.71 7.97
N ALA A 109 15.64 -0.63 8.73
CA ALA A 109 15.29 -0.72 10.15
C ALA A 109 13.95 -1.43 10.35
N PHE A 110 12.90 -1.08 9.58
CA PHE A 110 11.63 -1.79 9.64
C PHE A 110 11.73 -3.26 9.18
N ASP A 111 12.47 -3.53 8.10
CA ASP A 111 12.66 -4.90 7.61
C ASP A 111 13.35 -5.82 8.64
N ARG A 112 14.26 -5.25 9.43
CA ARG A 112 15.03 -5.99 10.45
C ARG A 112 14.32 -6.07 11.80
N ASP A 113 13.81 -4.93 12.28
CA ASP A 113 13.39 -4.75 13.66
C ASP A 113 11.85 -4.66 13.81
N GLY A 114 11.11 -4.57 12.70
CA GLY A 114 9.64 -4.50 12.69
C GLY A 114 9.12 -3.34 13.53
N ASP A 115 8.19 -3.63 14.45
CA ASP A 115 7.61 -2.66 15.40
C ASP A 115 8.64 -1.96 16.32
N LYS A 116 9.85 -2.51 16.43
CA LYS A 116 10.92 -1.99 17.30
C LYS A 116 11.89 -1.06 16.56
N ALA A 117 11.67 -0.79 15.28
CA ALA A 117 12.51 0.13 14.52
C ALA A 117 12.50 1.53 15.16
N ASP A 118 13.68 2.08 15.43
CA ASP A 118 13.82 3.43 15.97
C ASP A 118 13.89 4.44 14.81
N ILE A 119 12.82 5.21 14.66
CA ILE A 119 12.69 6.27 13.65
C ILE A 119 12.62 7.67 14.29
N SER A 120 13.06 7.79 15.55
CA SER A 120 12.94 9.01 16.34
C SER A 120 13.80 10.15 15.80
N ALA A 121 13.48 11.37 16.23
CA ALA A 121 14.21 12.58 15.89
C ALA A 121 15.70 12.57 16.28
N SER A 122 16.13 11.72 17.22
CA SER A 122 17.55 11.61 17.60
C SER A 122 18.38 10.92 16.51
N ILE A 123 17.78 9.97 15.78
CA ILE A 123 18.43 9.25 14.68
C ILE A 123 18.17 9.97 13.35
N TYR A 124 16.92 10.39 13.10
CA TYR A 124 16.51 11.04 11.86
C TYR A 124 15.90 12.43 12.12
N PRO A 125 16.72 13.48 12.29
CA PRO A 125 16.21 14.82 12.59
C PRO A 125 15.33 15.41 11.49
N ASP A 126 15.68 15.17 10.22
CA ASP A 126 14.89 15.63 9.07
C ASP A 126 13.63 14.78 8.90
N ILE A 127 12.46 15.39 9.09
CA ILE A 127 11.18 14.68 8.98
C ILE A 127 10.88 14.22 7.55
N ASN A 128 11.49 14.85 6.53
CA ASN A 128 11.30 14.44 5.14
C ASN A 128 11.89 13.05 4.86
N ILE A 129 12.77 12.55 5.73
CA ILE A 129 13.23 11.15 5.71
C ILE A 129 12.06 10.22 6.07
N ILE A 130 11.33 10.50 7.16
CA ILE A 130 10.20 9.67 7.60
C ILE A 130 9.04 9.76 6.61
N ALA A 131 8.73 10.97 6.13
CA ALA A 131 7.74 11.17 5.06
C ALA A 131 8.15 10.43 3.77
N GLY A 132 9.44 10.44 3.43
CA GLY A 132 10.02 9.68 2.33
C GLY A 132 9.87 8.17 2.50
N ALA A 133 10.17 7.65 3.70
CA ALA A 133 10.06 6.23 4.03
C ALA A 133 8.62 5.72 3.97
N LEU A 134 7.65 6.53 4.42
CA LEU A 134 6.23 6.22 4.30
C LEU A 134 5.78 6.16 2.83
N LYS A 135 6.19 7.14 2.00
CA LYS A 135 5.92 7.10 0.55
C LYS A 135 6.57 5.88 -0.11
N LEU A 136 7.81 5.57 0.26
CA LEU A 136 8.53 4.41 -0.25
C LEU A 136 7.79 3.10 0.10
N TYR A 137 7.23 3.00 1.31
CA TYR A 137 6.47 1.82 1.73
C TYR A 137 5.31 1.53 0.79
N PHE A 138 4.48 2.54 0.53
CA PHE A 138 3.34 2.40 -0.39
C PHE A 138 3.78 2.08 -1.82
N ARG A 139 4.85 2.72 -2.30
CA ARG A 139 5.40 2.46 -3.64
C ARG A 139 5.93 1.04 -3.79
N ASP A 140 6.53 0.49 -2.75
CA ASP A 140 7.15 -0.83 -2.73
C ASP A 140 6.14 -1.98 -2.55
N LEU A 141 4.87 -1.69 -2.22
CA LEU A 141 3.84 -2.72 -2.12
C LEU A 141 3.71 -3.47 -3.45
N PRO A 142 3.60 -4.81 -3.46
CA PRO A 142 3.33 -5.58 -4.68
C PRO A 142 2.00 -5.21 -5.34
N ILE A 143 0.96 -5.05 -4.54
CA ILE A 143 -0.36 -4.56 -4.94
C ILE A 143 -0.52 -3.15 -4.36
N PRO A 144 -0.83 -2.12 -5.18
CA PRO A 144 -0.96 -0.76 -4.69
C PRO A 144 -2.13 -0.65 -3.70
N VAL A 145 -2.09 0.35 -2.80
CA VAL A 145 -3.15 0.54 -1.80
C VAL A 145 -4.52 0.65 -2.48
N ILE A 146 -4.62 1.46 -3.53
CA ILE A 146 -5.74 1.37 -4.47
C ILE A 146 -5.39 0.29 -5.48
N THR A 147 -6.05 -0.87 -5.35
CA THR A 147 -5.68 -2.10 -6.06
C THR A 147 -5.86 -2.00 -7.58
N TYR A 148 -5.19 -2.87 -8.33
CA TYR A 148 -5.38 -2.95 -9.78
C TYR A 148 -6.84 -3.24 -10.18
N ASP A 149 -7.55 -4.07 -9.39
CA ASP A 149 -8.96 -4.42 -9.63
C ASP A 149 -9.92 -3.25 -9.45
N THR A 150 -9.54 -2.27 -8.61
CA THR A 150 -10.36 -1.07 -8.33
C THR A 150 -9.89 0.16 -9.10
N TYR A 151 -8.66 0.16 -9.64
CA TYR A 151 -8.05 1.28 -10.35
C TYR A 151 -8.96 1.85 -11.44
N SER A 152 -9.40 1.03 -12.39
CA SER A 152 -10.22 1.49 -13.52
C SER A 152 -11.56 2.07 -13.05
N LYS A 153 -12.16 1.48 -12.01
CA LYS A 153 -13.43 1.95 -11.43
C LYS A 153 -13.28 3.32 -10.78
N PHE A 154 -12.19 3.54 -10.04
CA PHE A 154 -11.87 4.85 -9.48
C PHE A 154 -11.67 5.91 -10.58
N ILE A 155 -10.98 5.55 -11.66
CA ILE A 155 -10.77 6.47 -12.81
C ILE A 155 -12.10 6.84 -13.46
N GLU A 156 -12.99 5.87 -13.70
CA GLU A 156 -14.32 6.14 -14.26
C GLU A 156 -15.18 7.00 -13.31
N ALA A 157 -15.16 6.71 -12.00
CA ALA A 157 -15.84 7.55 -11.01
C ALA A 157 -15.33 9.01 -11.05
N ALA A 158 -14.01 9.20 -11.15
CA ALA A 158 -13.40 10.52 -11.21
C ALA A 158 -13.74 11.34 -12.47
N LYS A 159 -14.18 10.68 -13.55
CA LYS A 159 -14.65 11.34 -14.79
C LYS A 159 -16.07 11.90 -14.69
N ILE A 160 -16.83 11.50 -13.66
CA ILE A 160 -18.18 12.02 -13.43
C ILE A 160 -18.11 13.53 -13.17
N SER A 161 -18.92 14.28 -13.92
CA SER A 161 -18.90 15.74 -13.89
C SER A 161 -19.67 16.31 -12.70
N ASN A 162 -20.79 15.68 -12.33
CA ASN A 162 -21.56 16.06 -11.14
C ASN A 162 -20.75 15.69 -9.88
N PRO A 163 -20.44 16.65 -8.98
CA PRO A 163 -19.65 16.38 -7.78
C PRO A 163 -20.28 15.37 -6.81
N ASP A 164 -21.61 15.40 -6.64
CA ASP A 164 -22.32 14.53 -5.68
C ASP A 164 -22.35 13.09 -6.20
N GLU A 165 -22.71 12.89 -7.47
CA GLU A 165 -22.67 11.58 -8.13
C GLU A 165 -21.24 11.02 -8.18
N ARG A 166 -20.24 11.88 -8.38
CA ARG A 166 -18.83 11.48 -8.35
C ARG A 166 -18.42 10.99 -6.97
N LEU A 167 -18.83 11.69 -5.90
CA LEU A 167 -18.50 11.31 -4.54
C LEU A 167 -19.16 9.97 -4.17
N GLU A 168 -20.43 9.79 -4.54
CA GLU A 168 -21.16 8.52 -4.36
C GLU A 168 -20.47 7.37 -5.11
N ALA A 169 -20.11 7.56 -6.37
CA ALA A 169 -19.39 6.55 -7.15
C ALA A 169 -18.01 6.21 -6.56
N ILE A 170 -17.28 7.20 -6.04
CA ILE A 170 -15.99 6.97 -5.35
C ILE A 170 -16.21 6.13 -4.09
N HIS A 171 -17.26 6.43 -3.30
CA HIS A 171 -17.62 5.66 -2.11
C HIS A 171 -17.96 4.20 -2.45
N GLU A 172 -18.75 3.96 -3.50
CA GLU A 172 -19.05 2.59 -3.94
C GLU A 172 -17.79 1.79 -4.29
N VAL A 173 -16.82 2.42 -4.95
CA VAL A 173 -15.56 1.77 -5.32
C VAL A 173 -14.66 1.53 -4.10
N LEU A 174 -14.64 2.46 -3.13
CA LEU A 174 -13.93 2.27 -1.85
C LEU A 174 -14.36 1.00 -1.14
N MET A 175 -15.67 0.70 -1.13
CA MET A 175 -16.24 -0.51 -0.51
C MET A 175 -15.85 -1.82 -1.20
N LEU A 176 -15.22 -1.75 -2.39
CA LEU A 176 -14.69 -2.91 -3.10
C LEU A 176 -13.23 -3.24 -2.73
N LEU A 177 -12.54 -2.35 -2.00
CA LEU A 177 -11.17 -2.59 -1.58
C LEU A 177 -11.10 -3.74 -0.56
N PRO A 178 -10.03 -4.57 -0.59
CA PRO A 178 -9.77 -5.51 0.49
C PRO A 178 -9.65 -4.78 1.83
N ALA A 179 -10.10 -5.39 2.93
CA ALA A 179 -10.15 -4.75 4.25
C ALA A 179 -8.82 -4.11 4.69
N ALA A 180 -7.68 -4.79 4.47
CA ALA A 180 -6.37 -4.25 4.81
C ALA A 180 -6.01 -3.00 3.99
N HIS A 181 -6.42 -2.96 2.72
CA HIS A 181 -6.22 -1.80 1.84
C HIS A 181 -7.12 -0.64 2.25
N TYR A 182 -8.40 -0.91 2.53
CA TYR A 182 -9.37 0.09 2.97
C TYR A 182 -8.94 0.76 4.29
N GLU A 183 -8.63 0.00 5.34
CA GLU A 183 -8.22 0.56 6.63
C GLU A 183 -6.89 1.32 6.55
N THR A 184 -5.95 0.84 5.74
CA THR A 184 -4.67 1.53 5.52
C THR A 184 -4.89 2.85 4.77
N LEU A 185 -5.74 2.85 3.74
CA LEU A 185 -6.10 4.06 2.99
C LEU A 185 -6.81 5.08 3.88
N ARG A 186 -7.82 4.63 4.64
CA ARG A 186 -8.58 5.45 5.58
C ARG A 186 -7.65 6.17 6.57
N TYR A 187 -6.77 5.41 7.22
CA TYR A 187 -5.85 5.99 8.20
C TYR A 187 -4.87 7.00 7.58
N LEU A 188 -4.41 6.74 6.35
CA LEU A 188 -3.62 7.70 5.60
C LEU A 188 -4.41 8.97 5.25
N MET A 189 -5.67 8.84 4.80
CA MET A 189 -6.51 10.00 4.46
C MET A 189 -6.77 10.89 5.69
N ILE A 190 -7.05 10.29 6.87
CA ILE A 190 -7.17 11.02 8.15
C ILE A 190 -5.90 11.85 8.42
N HIS A 191 -4.75 11.21 8.27
CA HIS A 191 -3.47 11.88 8.47
C HIS A 191 -3.25 13.03 7.48
N LEU A 192 -3.47 12.79 6.19
CA LEU A 192 -3.32 13.81 5.16
C LEU A 192 -4.32 14.96 5.34
N LYS A 193 -5.54 14.69 5.79
CA LYS A 193 -6.51 15.74 6.18
C LYS A 193 -5.94 16.62 7.27
N LYS A 194 -5.33 16.07 8.32
CA LYS A 194 -4.64 16.87 9.36
C LYS A 194 -3.50 17.72 8.79
N VAL A 195 -2.73 17.21 7.82
CA VAL A 195 -1.70 18.00 7.14
C VAL A 195 -2.33 19.22 6.46
N THR A 196 -3.46 19.07 5.78
CA THR A 196 -4.14 20.20 5.12
C THR A 196 -4.63 21.28 6.12
N LEU A 197 -4.94 20.91 7.37
CA LEU A 197 -5.30 21.88 8.41
C LEU A 197 -4.15 22.83 8.78
N HIS A 198 -2.91 22.45 8.45
CA HIS A 198 -1.70 23.24 8.67
C HIS A 198 -1.16 23.91 7.39
N GLU A 199 -1.97 24.03 6.33
CA GLU A 199 -1.57 24.59 5.03
C GLU A 199 -0.89 25.97 5.15
N LYS A 200 -1.31 26.81 6.09
CA LYS A 200 -0.72 28.14 6.30
C LYS A 200 0.78 28.11 6.67
N GLU A 201 1.24 27.00 7.23
CA GLU A 201 2.63 26.80 7.67
C GLU A 201 3.38 25.85 6.73
N ASN A 202 2.75 24.73 6.35
CA ASN A 202 3.39 23.71 5.53
C ASN A 202 3.21 23.90 4.01
N PHE A 203 2.28 24.76 3.57
CA PHE A 203 1.92 25.02 2.16
C PHE A 203 1.39 23.81 1.38
N MET A 204 0.81 22.81 2.07
CA MET A 204 0.30 21.57 1.50
C MET A 204 -1.22 21.46 1.68
N ASN A 205 -1.98 21.80 0.63
CA ASN A 205 -3.40 21.46 0.50
C ASN A 205 -3.63 20.07 -0.12
N ALA A 206 -4.89 19.68 -0.21
CA ALA A 206 -5.32 18.41 -0.78
C ALA A 206 -4.90 18.24 -2.25
N GLU A 207 -4.92 19.30 -3.07
CA GLU A 207 -4.44 19.23 -4.46
C GLU A 207 -2.94 18.94 -4.52
N ASN A 208 -2.13 19.67 -3.75
CA ASN A 208 -0.67 19.47 -3.67
C ASN A 208 -0.32 18.06 -3.17
N LEU A 209 -1.04 17.56 -2.16
CA LEU A 209 -0.87 16.20 -1.66
C LEU A 209 -1.34 15.15 -2.68
N GLY A 210 -2.42 15.43 -3.42
CA GLY A 210 -2.91 14.58 -4.51
C GLY A 210 -1.86 14.38 -5.61
N ILE A 211 -1.09 15.42 -5.94
CA ILE A 211 0.03 15.31 -6.90
C ILE A 211 1.11 14.33 -6.40
N VAL A 212 1.42 14.34 -5.11
CA VAL A 212 2.43 13.47 -4.51
C VAL A 212 1.93 12.03 -4.36
N PHE A 213 0.72 11.87 -3.84
CA PHE A 213 0.18 10.57 -3.44
C PHE A 213 -0.60 9.84 -4.55
N GLY A 214 -1.14 10.55 -5.55
CA GLY A 214 -1.79 9.94 -6.72
C GLY A 214 -0.96 8.81 -7.35
N PRO A 215 0.26 9.09 -7.86
CA PRO A 215 1.12 8.06 -8.44
C PRO A 215 1.76 7.11 -7.40
N THR A 216 1.69 7.44 -6.12
CA THR A 216 2.23 6.59 -5.03
C THR A 216 1.23 5.52 -4.62
N LEU A 217 -0.07 5.85 -4.58
CA LEU A 217 -1.14 4.96 -4.11
C LEU A 217 -1.83 4.21 -5.23
N MET A 218 -1.72 4.69 -6.47
CA MET A 218 -2.34 4.11 -7.66
C MET A 218 -1.29 3.76 -8.70
N ARG A 219 -1.44 2.61 -9.35
CA ARG A 219 -0.63 2.21 -10.51
C ARG A 219 -1.55 1.66 -11.61
N PRO A 220 -1.44 2.13 -12.86
CA PRO A 220 -2.19 1.56 -13.95
C PRO A 220 -1.78 0.10 -14.17
N PRO A 221 -2.72 -0.80 -14.54
CA PRO A 221 -2.36 -2.11 -15.08
C PRO A 221 -1.61 -1.93 -16.43
N GLU A 222 -0.66 -2.83 -16.74
CA GLU A 222 0.43 -2.65 -17.73
C GLU A 222 0.02 -2.44 -19.22
N ASP A 223 -1.25 -2.26 -19.58
CA ASP A 223 -1.70 -2.46 -20.97
C ASP A 223 -1.87 -1.20 -21.86
N SER A 224 -1.57 0.04 -21.41
CA SER A 224 -1.52 1.19 -22.34
C SER A 224 -0.80 2.44 -21.81
N THR A 225 0.33 2.80 -22.42
CA THR A 225 1.16 3.97 -22.04
C THR A 225 0.50 5.32 -22.32
N LEU A 226 -0.37 5.42 -23.34
CA LEU A 226 -1.06 6.68 -23.71
C LEU A 226 -2.26 6.98 -22.81
N ALA A 227 -3.05 5.95 -22.45
CA ALA A 227 -4.12 6.10 -21.46
C ALA A 227 -3.56 6.48 -20.08
N THR A 228 -2.39 5.92 -19.75
CA THR A 228 -1.68 6.18 -18.48
C THR A 228 -1.42 7.67 -18.24
N LEU A 229 -1.06 8.47 -19.26
CA LEU A 229 -0.78 9.90 -19.09
C LEU A 229 -2.06 10.72 -18.78
N ASN A 230 -3.17 10.40 -19.44
CA ASN A 230 -4.46 11.05 -19.16
C ASN A 230 -4.98 10.68 -17.77
N ASP A 231 -4.73 9.44 -17.34
CA ASP A 231 -5.14 8.94 -16.03
C ASP A 231 -4.39 9.60 -14.87
N MET A 232 -3.16 10.09 -15.07
CA MET A 232 -2.41 10.78 -14.02
C MET A 232 -3.18 11.97 -13.44
N ARG A 233 -3.94 12.69 -14.27
CA ARG A 233 -4.80 13.79 -13.81
C ARG A 233 -5.92 13.28 -12.89
N TYR A 234 -6.48 12.11 -13.19
CA TYR A 234 -7.53 11.51 -12.38
C TYR A 234 -6.97 10.89 -11.10
N GLN A 235 -5.79 10.27 -11.13
CA GLN A 235 -5.12 9.76 -9.93
C GLN A 235 -4.92 10.85 -8.88
N LYS A 236 -4.39 12.02 -9.30
CA LYS A 236 -4.25 13.16 -8.37
C LYS A 236 -5.60 13.66 -7.85
N LEU A 237 -6.62 13.69 -8.71
CA LEU A 237 -7.96 14.16 -8.36
C LEU A 237 -8.65 13.23 -7.37
N ILE A 238 -8.52 11.91 -7.56
CA ILE A 238 -9.08 10.90 -6.66
C ILE A 238 -8.50 11.10 -5.27
N VAL A 239 -7.16 11.15 -5.14
CA VAL A 239 -6.52 11.35 -3.84
C VAL A 239 -6.92 12.70 -3.22
N GLN A 240 -7.02 13.76 -4.01
CA GLN A 240 -7.53 15.04 -3.53
C GLN A 240 -8.95 14.91 -2.96
N ILE A 241 -9.89 14.28 -3.68
CA ILE A 241 -11.28 14.09 -3.23
C ILE A 241 -11.33 13.24 -1.95
N LEU A 242 -10.53 12.17 -1.89
CA LEU A 242 -10.43 11.31 -0.72
C LEU A 242 -9.95 12.07 0.53
N ILE A 243 -8.99 12.99 0.37
CA ILE A 243 -8.53 13.84 1.47
C ILE A 243 -9.61 14.87 1.85
N GLU A 244 -10.20 15.54 0.87
CA GLU A 244 -11.17 16.62 1.11
C GLU A 244 -12.42 16.12 1.85
N ASN A 245 -12.90 14.92 1.52
CA ASN A 245 -14.16 14.33 2.00
C ASN A 245 -13.94 13.10 2.88
N GLU A 246 -12.78 13.01 3.53
CA GLU A 246 -12.39 11.86 4.36
C GLU A 246 -13.44 11.53 5.43
N ASP A 247 -14.02 12.54 6.06
CA ASP A 247 -15.03 12.44 7.13
C ASP A 247 -16.39 11.89 6.68
N VAL A 248 -16.66 11.91 5.37
CA VAL A 248 -17.92 11.41 4.78
C VAL A 248 -17.72 10.04 4.13
N LEU A 249 -16.53 9.79 3.58
CA LEU A 249 -16.24 8.58 2.79
C LEU A 249 -15.83 7.36 3.62
N PHE A 250 -15.37 7.57 4.85
CA PHE A 250 -14.78 6.54 5.71
C PHE A 250 -15.36 6.52 7.11
#